data_AF-A0A382RG30-F1
#
_entry.id   AF-A0A382RG30-F1
#
_cell.length_a   1.000
_cell.length_b   1.000
_cell.length_c   1.000
_cell.angle_alpha   90.00
_cell.angle_beta   90.00
_cell.angle_gamma   90.00
#
_symmetry.space_group_name_H-M   'P 1'
#
loop_
_entity.id
_entity.type
_entity.pdbx_description
1 polymer ?
#
loop_
_entity_poly.entity_id
_entity_poly.type
_entity_poly.pdbx_seq_one_letter_code
_entity_poly.pdbx_strand_id
1 'polypeptide(L)' 'MQIFKRVTEFDFMAKRTMATRLSCGIILIGIISIIFHGGLRYGIDFAGGTLVQLKFENPPVIEDVRDGL' A
#
# COMPACT_ATOMS: atom_id res chain seq x y z
N MET A 1 8.62 29.13 33.59
CA MET A 1 8.64 27.86 32.82
C MET A 1 8.99 28.17 31.38
N GLN A 2 10.16 27.73 30.90
CA GLN A 2 10.50 27.74 29.46
C GLN A 2 11.04 26.36 29.13
N ILE A 3 10.16 25.51 28.57
CA ILE A 3 10.40 24.08 28.37
C ILE A 3 11.32 23.80 27.16
N PHE A 4 11.54 24.77 26.28
CA PHE A 4 12.45 24.63 25.13
C PHE A 4 13.47 25.77 25.10
N LYS A 5 14.71 25.47 25.52
CA LYS A 5 15.84 26.42 25.54
C LYS A 5 16.59 26.50 24.20
N ARG A 6 16.26 25.62 23.24
CA ARG A 6 16.93 25.49 21.93
C ARG A 6 15.85 25.32 20.86
N VAL A 7 15.72 26.30 19.97
CA VAL A 7 14.90 26.18 18.78
C VAL A 7 15.77 25.49 17.73
N THR A 8 15.41 24.26 17.38
CA THR A 8 16.13 23.50 16.35
C THR A 8 15.68 24.00 14.98
N GLU A 9 16.56 24.67 14.26
CA GLU A 9 16.28 25.15 12.90
C GLU A 9 16.71 24.10 11.88
N PHE A 10 15.74 23.39 11.31
CA PHE A 10 15.96 22.49 10.19
C PHE A 10 15.55 23.18 8.90
N ASP A 11 16.48 23.30 7.96
CA ASP A 11 16.17 23.81 6.63
C ASP A 11 15.55 22.70 5.76
N PHE A 12 14.25 22.52 5.91
CA PHE A 12 13.46 21.62 5.07
C PHE A 12 13.33 22.14 3.63
N MET A 13 13.44 23.46 3.44
CA MET A 13 13.17 24.08 2.16
C MET A 13 14.33 23.87 1.19
N ALA A 14 15.58 23.90 1.67
CA ALA A 14 16.76 23.49 0.90
C ALA A 14 16.70 22.02 0.47
N LYS A 15 16.10 21.13 1.28
CA LYS A 15 16.03 19.69 1.01
C LYS A 15 14.82 19.29 0.15
N ARG A 16 13.86 20.19 -0.07
CA ARG A 16 12.59 19.90 -0.76
C ARG A 16 12.83 19.25 -2.13
N THR A 17 13.75 19.78 -2.92
CA THR A 17 13.96 19.35 -4.31
C THR A 17 14.55 17.94 -4.37
N MET A 18 15.43 17.60 -3.43
CA MET A 18 15.95 16.24 -3.30
C MET A 18 14.85 15.27 -2.88
N ALA A 19 14.05 15.63 -1.86
CA ALA A 19 12.94 14.82 -1.38
C ALA A 19 11.89 14.60 -2.47
N THR A 20 11.49 15.64 -3.20
CA THR A 20 10.54 15.55 -4.31
C THR A 20 11.04 14.63 -5.40
N ARG A 21 12.31 14.74 -5.82
CA ARG A 21 12.87 13.85 -6.85
C ARG A 21 12.88 12.40 -6.41
N LEU A 22 13.27 12.13 -5.16
CA LEU A 22 13.25 10.78 -4.60
C LEU A 22 11.83 10.21 -4.58
N SER A 23 10.86 10.97 -4.09
CA SER A 23 9.45 10.56 -4.06
C SER A 23 8.91 10.29 -5.46
N CYS A 24 9.19 11.16 -6.43
CA CYS A 24 8.81 10.94 -7.83
C CYS A 24 9.42 9.64 -8.38
N GLY A 25 10.70 9.37 -8.07
CA GLY A 25 11.36 8.12 -8.48
C GLY A 25 10.65 6.89 -7.93
N ILE A 26 10.31 6.88 -6.64
CA ILE A 26 9.59 5.77 -5.99
C ILE A 26 8.20 5.59 -6.60
N ILE A 27 7.47 6.69 -6.83
CA ILE A 27 6.14 6.66 -7.46
C ILE A 27 6.24 6.05 -8.87
N LEU A 28 7.22 6.47 -9.67
CA LEU A 28 7.43 5.93 -11.02
C LEU A 28 7.74 4.44 -10.99
N ILE A 29 8.60 3.98 -10.08
CA ILE A 29 8.89 2.55 -9.89
C ILE A 29 7.61 1.79 -9.55
N GLY A 30 6.77 2.32 -8.66
CA GLY A 30 5.47 1.72 -8.31
C GLY A 30 4.53 1.61 -9.51
N ILE A 31 4.40 2.68 -10.31
CA ILE A 31 3.58 2.68 -11.54
C ILE A 31 4.09 1.65 -12.53
N ILE A 32 5.41 1.61 -12.78
CA ILE A 32 6.05 0.64 -13.65
C ILE A 32 5.75 -0.78 -13.17
N SER A 33 5.92 -1.05 -11.86
CA SER A 33 5.62 -2.35 -11.27
C SER A 33 4.17 -2.77 -11.51
N ILE A 34 3.20 -1.86 -11.34
CA ILE A 34 1.77 -2.14 -11.59
C ILE A 34 1.56 -2.57 -13.05
N ILE A 35 2.16 -1.86 -14.01
CA ILE A 35 2.01 -2.17 -15.43
C ILE A 35 2.60 -3.55 -15.76
N PHE A 36 3.81 -3.85 -15.27
CA PHE A 36 4.49 -5.13 -15.56
C PHE A 36 3.83 -6.35 -14.90
N HIS A 37 3.11 -6.17 -13.79
CA HIS A 37 2.41 -7.26 -13.09
C HIS A 37 0.96 -7.47 -13.56
N GLY A 38 0.57 -6.90 -14.71
CA GLY A 38 -0.77 -7.09 -15.28
C GLY A 38 -1.84 -6.13 -14.74
N GLY A 39 -1.43 -5.00 -14.16
CA GLY A 39 -2.32 -3.94 -13.68
C GLY A 39 -2.64 -4.01 -12.19
N LEU A 40 -3.64 -3.23 -11.78
CA LEU A 40 -4.13 -3.22 -10.39
C LEU A 40 -4.99 -4.46 -10.11
N ARG A 41 -4.88 -4.99 -8.89
CA ARG A 41 -5.77 -6.05 -8.41
C ARG A 41 -7.11 -5.43 -8.01
N TYR A 42 -8.04 -5.40 -8.95
CA TYR A 42 -9.38 -4.87 -8.73
C TYR A 42 -10.17 -5.76 -7.75
N GLY A 43 -10.80 -5.13 -6.76
CA GLY A 43 -11.77 -5.80 -5.89
C GLY A 43 -13.12 -5.99 -6.59
N ILE A 44 -14.07 -6.65 -5.91
CA ILE A 44 -15.41 -6.93 -6.45
C ILE A 44 -16.15 -5.65 -6.89
N ASP A 45 -15.91 -4.52 -6.21
CA ASP A 45 -16.56 -3.24 -6.50
C ASP A 45 -16.19 -2.69 -7.89
N PHE A 46 -15.04 -3.12 -8.45
CA PHE A 46 -14.51 -2.65 -9.72
C PHE A 46 -14.47 -3.74 -10.79
N ALA A 47 -14.24 -5.00 -10.42
CA ALA A 47 -14.17 -6.12 -11.35
C ALA A 47 -15.55 -6.78 -11.60
N GLY A 48 -16.51 -6.59 -10.69
CA GLY A 48 -17.72 -7.40 -10.64
C GLY A 48 -17.42 -8.82 -10.16
N GLY A 49 -18.46 -9.50 -9.66
CA GLY A 49 -18.35 -10.89 -9.19
C GLY A 49 -19.11 -11.13 -7.89
N THR A 50 -18.87 -12.29 -7.29
CA THR A 50 -19.53 -12.72 -6.05
C THR A 50 -18.49 -12.83 -4.94
N LEU A 51 -18.73 -12.15 -3.82
CA LEU A 51 -17.96 -12.30 -2.60
C LEU A 51 -18.68 -13.26 -1.66
N VAL A 52 -18.04 -14.39 -1.36
CA VAL A 52 -18.53 -15.35 -0.36
C VAL A 52 -17.62 -15.26 0.87
N GLN A 53 -18.19 -14.88 2.00
CA GLN A 53 -17.47 -14.82 3.27
C GLN A 53 -17.88 -16.01 4.14
N LEU A 54 -16.94 -16.92 4.37
CA LEU A 54 -17.15 -18.12 5.19
C LEU A 54 -16.50 -17.92 6.57
N LYS A 55 -17.21 -18.33 7.62
CA LYS A 55 -16.70 -18.32 9.00
C LYS A 55 -16.64 -19.75 9.50
N PHE A 56 -15.45 -20.16 9.94
CA PHE A 56 -15.20 -21.49 10.49
C PHE A 56 -14.91 -21.40 11.98
N GLU A 57 -15.32 -22.40 12.75
CA GLU A 57 -15.01 -22.48 14.19
C GLU A 57 -13.55 -22.87 14.44
N ASN A 58 -12.98 -23.70 13.58
CA ASN A 58 -11.57 -24.09 13.57
C ASN A 58 -10.94 -23.75 12.21
N PRO A 59 -9.62 -23.50 12.13
CA PRO A 59 -8.96 -23.23 10.85
C PRO A 59 -9.18 -24.38 9.87
N PRO A 60 -9.85 -24.16 8.73
CA PRO A 60 -10.05 -25.21 7.73
C PRO A 60 -8.75 -25.45 6.94
N VAL A 61 -8.65 -26.63 6.33
CA VAL A 61 -7.65 -26.91 5.30
C VAL A 61 -8.05 -26.13 4.04
N ILE A 62 -7.16 -25.28 3.52
CA ILE A 62 -7.50 -24.35 2.43
C ILE A 62 -7.77 -25.11 1.12
N GLU A 63 -7.09 -26.22 0.91
CA GLU A 63 -7.24 -27.10 -0.24
C GLU A 63 -8.68 -27.64 -0.33
N ASP A 64 -9.23 -28.16 0.77
CA ASP A 64 -10.59 -28.70 0.82
C ASP A 64 -11.66 -27.62 0.51
N VAL A 65 -11.43 -26.39 0.97
CA VAL A 65 -12.32 -25.26 0.69
C VAL A 65 -12.26 -24.86 -0.79
N ARG A 66 -11.10 -24.97 -1.44
CA ARG A 66 -10.94 -24.63 -2.86
C ARG A 66 -11.49 -25.69 -3.80
N ASP A 67 -11.39 -26.97 -3.44
CA ASP A 67 -11.91 -28.08 -4.25
C ASP A 67 -13.45 -28.19 -4.17
N GLY A 68 -14.05 -27.66 -3.09
CA GLY A 68 -15.50 -27.66 -2.88
C GLY A 68 -16.26 -26.45 -3.43
N LEU A 69 -15.56 -25.45 -4.01
CA LEU A 69 -16.13 -24.24 -4.62
C LEU A 69 -16.22 -24.37 -6.15
#